data_AF-A0A1B6DVE1-F1
#
_entry.id   AF-A0A1B6DVE1-F1
#
_cell.length_a   1.000
_cell.length_b   1.000
_cell.length_c   1.000
_cell.angle_alpha   90.00
_cell.angle_beta   90.00
_cell.angle_gamma   90.00
#
_symmetry.space_group_name_H-M   'P 1'
#
loop_
_entity.id
_entity.type
_entity.pdbx_description
1 polymer ?
#
loop_
_entity_poly.entity_id
_entity_poly.type
_entity_poly.pdbx_seq_one_letter_code
_entity_poly.pdbx_strand_id
1 'polypeptide(L)'
;MALSLNPKELKNSLRKKDFPASTRYALSQIEMICSANFGRPQSLHNTDLASELIAEFVFYEIDRRGMRNHEKPTHIHQLRLLTIFCDFFSVPTIDEASKNAVFMLLFTSTNQERAKLLVKLVSLAMHVGNSQVLRATGVQMQQLSCTSQYSLQLAQAVVSDFIILLPDAASKLKDMPKISPLFTANFLTAITEMYFNTESTDLKPPPKILLEVITQWVENYNNVCTAALSENLQPALPTGAIPMPAITPYAGLIKWCVLSPLYETDPEVNRLYSTLHLCLLNSLFKHDWNQNEGNLISVQALTAIIHLINQKQCNEEQKEKSIVKLAQIISVALFAKSIYGNMRKI
;
A
#
# COMPACT_ATOMS: atom_id res chain seq x y z
N MET A 1 32.03 -12.02 4.63
CA MET A 1 33.25 -11.35 4.13
C MET A 1 32.86 -9.92 3.81
N ALA A 2 32.98 -9.01 4.78
CA ALA A 2 32.59 -7.61 4.63
C ALA A 2 33.66 -6.89 3.79
N LEU A 3 33.39 -6.69 2.50
CA LEU A 3 34.24 -5.86 1.66
C LEU A 3 34.01 -4.40 2.07
N SER A 4 34.88 -3.90 2.94
CA SER A 4 35.11 -2.48 3.15
C SER A 4 35.80 -1.88 1.91
N LEU A 5 35.12 -1.88 0.76
CA LEU A 5 35.54 -1.08 -0.38
C LEU A 5 35.48 0.38 0.05
N ASN A 6 36.60 1.09 -0.08
CA ASN A 6 36.62 2.54 0.11
C ASN A 6 35.52 3.16 -0.78
N PRO A 7 34.63 4.03 -0.27
CA PRO A 7 33.55 4.63 -1.06
C PRO A 7 34.02 5.20 -2.41
N LYS A 8 35.23 5.76 -2.45
CA LYS A 8 35.83 6.29 -3.69
C LYS A 8 36.17 5.19 -4.70
N GLU A 9 36.71 4.06 -4.25
CA GLU A 9 37.03 2.91 -5.10
C GLU A 9 35.76 2.25 -5.64
N LEU A 10 34.72 2.14 -4.81
CA LEU A 10 33.41 1.65 -5.21
C LEU A 10 32.80 2.51 -6.33
N LYS A 11 32.75 3.84 -6.13
CA LYS A 11 32.28 4.77 -7.17
C LYS A 11 33.10 4.68 -8.45
N ASN A 12 34.42 4.55 -8.34
CA ASN A 12 35.30 4.39 -9.51
C ASN A 12 35.04 3.08 -10.27
N SER A 13 34.76 1.98 -9.55
CA SER A 13 34.39 0.70 -10.17
C SER A 13 33.05 0.77 -10.89
N LEU A 14 32.06 1.42 -10.28
CA LEU A 14 30.74 1.64 -10.87
C LEU A 14 30.80 2.50 -12.14
N ARG A 15 31.63 3.56 -12.14
CA ARG A 15 31.84 4.45 -13.29
C ARG A 15 32.51 3.79 -14.50
N LYS A 16 33.15 2.61 -14.32
CA LYS A 16 33.72 1.83 -15.42
C LYS A 16 32.69 0.96 -16.14
N LYS A 17 31.46 0.86 -15.62
CA LYS A 17 30.38 0.08 -16.20
C LYS A 17 29.37 1.02 -16.83
N ASP A 18 28.80 0.60 -17.95
CA ASP A 18 27.69 1.30 -18.59
C ASP A 18 26.35 0.75 -18.10
N PHE A 19 25.29 1.55 -18.29
CA PHE A 19 23.92 1.12 -18.08
C PHE A 19 23.58 -0.04 -19.02
N PRO A 20 22.94 -1.15 -18.57
CA PRO A 20 22.31 -1.35 -17.25
C PRO A 20 23.18 -2.05 -16.20
N ALA A 21 24.41 -2.45 -16.56
CA ALA A 21 25.28 -3.23 -15.68
C ALA A 21 25.75 -2.41 -14.46
N SER A 22 25.99 -1.10 -14.63
CA SER A 22 26.30 -0.17 -13.53
C SER A 22 25.21 -0.17 -12.45
N THR A 23 23.94 -0.02 -12.86
CA THR A 23 22.79 0.05 -11.95
C THR A 23 22.56 -1.27 -11.23
N ARG A 24 22.64 -2.42 -11.93
CA ARG A 24 22.55 -3.74 -11.29
C ARG A 24 23.64 -3.93 -10.24
N TYR A 25 24.87 -3.56 -10.57
CA TYR A 25 25.98 -3.64 -9.62
C TYR A 25 25.79 -2.67 -8.46
N ALA A 26 25.30 -1.45 -8.69
CA ALA A 26 25.00 -0.48 -7.64
C ALA A 26 23.99 -1.03 -6.64
N LEU A 27 22.87 -1.59 -7.12
CA LEU A 27 21.82 -2.15 -6.27
C LEU A 27 22.35 -3.29 -5.38
N SER A 28 23.15 -4.21 -5.91
CA SER A 28 23.78 -5.26 -5.11
C SER A 28 24.72 -4.72 -4.04
N GLN A 29 25.45 -3.63 -4.33
CA GLN A 29 26.35 -3.00 -3.36
C GLN A 29 25.56 -2.25 -2.27
N ILE A 30 24.48 -1.57 -2.64
CA ILE A 30 23.57 -0.91 -1.69
C ILE A 30 22.92 -1.95 -0.77
N GLU A 31 22.47 -3.08 -1.31
CA GLU A 31 21.95 -4.20 -0.51
C GLU A 31 22.96 -4.70 0.51
N MET A 32 24.24 -4.88 0.11
CA MET A 32 25.30 -5.24 1.04
C MET A 32 25.57 -4.18 2.11
N ILE A 33 25.48 -2.89 1.77
CA ILE A 33 25.60 -1.79 2.75
C ILE A 33 24.44 -1.86 3.76
N CYS A 34 23.23 -2.16 3.30
CA CYS A 34 22.06 -2.34 4.15
C CYS A 34 22.17 -3.61 5.03
N SER A 35 22.68 -4.72 4.49
CA SER A 35 22.81 -6.00 5.19
C SER A 35 23.99 -6.07 6.16
N ALA A 36 25.07 -5.30 5.92
CA ALA A 36 26.26 -5.26 6.77
C ALA A 36 25.97 -4.82 8.22
N ASN A 37 24.77 -4.30 8.48
CA ASN A 37 24.28 -3.90 9.79
C ASN A 37 23.37 -4.95 10.45
N PHE A 38 23.38 -6.23 10.02
CA PHE A 38 22.55 -7.26 10.64
C PHE A 38 22.80 -7.35 12.16
N GLY A 39 21.81 -6.97 12.98
CA GLY A 39 21.91 -6.94 14.44
C GLY A 39 22.52 -5.65 15.04
N ARG A 40 22.78 -4.61 14.24
CA ARG A 40 23.22 -3.28 14.71
C ARG A 40 22.37 -2.16 14.06
N PRO A 41 22.12 -1.04 14.75
CA PRO A 41 21.44 0.09 14.14
C PRO A 41 22.24 0.61 12.94
N GLN A 42 21.53 0.99 11.87
CA GLN A 42 22.16 1.51 10.65
C GLN A 42 22.99 2.76 10.97
N SER A 43 24.25 2.79 10.52
CA SER A 43 25.08 3.99 10.64
C SER A 43 24.61 5.05 9.63
N LEU A 44 24.48 6.30 10.10
CA LEU A 44 24.10 7.46 9.26
C LEU A 44 24.97 7.55 8.00
N HIS A 45 26.28 7.35 8.15
CA HIS A 45 27.25 7.34 7.04
C HIS A 45 26.92 6.30 5.95
N ASN A 46 26.46 5.10 6.32
CA ASN A 46 26.12 4.07 5.35
C ASN A 46 24.83 4.39 4.61
N THR A 47 23.85 4.99 5.30
CA THR A 47 22.60 5.47 4.70
C THR A 47 22.86 6.63 3.73
N ASP A 48 23.75 7.56 4.08
CA ASP A 48 24.17 8.66 3.21
C ASP A 48 24.89 8.13 1.97
N LEU A 49 25.84 7.20 2.14
CA LEU A 49 26.53 6.56 1.03
C LEU A 49 25.56 5.82 0.10
N ALA A 50 24.63 5.04 0.64
CA ALA A 50 23.61 4.36 -0.15
C ALA A 50 22.76 5.37 -0.95
N SER A 51 22.36 6.47 -0.31
CA SER A 51 21.57 7.53 -0.95
C SER A 51 22.34 8.21 -2.08
N GLU A 52 23.65 8.46 -1.90
CA GLU A 52 24.53 8.99 -2.95
C GLU A 52 24.67 8.01 -4.13
N LEU A 53 24.83 6.71 -3.87
CA LEU A 53 24.92 5.70 -4.91
C LEU A 53 23.61 5.57 -5.72
N ILE A 54 22.46 5.69 -5.04
CA ILE A 54 21.15 5.71 -5.67
C ILE A 54 21.01 6.94 -6.58
N ALA A 55 21.36 8.12 -6.08
CA ALA A 55 21.28 9.35 -6.85
C ALA A 55 22.21 9.32 -8.08
N GLU A 56 23.46 8.86 -7.95
CA GLU A 56 24.45 8.86 -9.04
C GLU A 56 24.24 7.72 -10.04
N PHE A 57 24.01 6.48 -9.60
CA PHE A 57 24.10 5.28 -10.45
C PHE A 57 22.77 4.57 -10.73
N VAL A 58 21.70 4.88 -9.98
CA VAL A 58 20.37 4.29 -10.19
C VAL A 58 19.49 5.26 -10.95
N PHE A 59 19.33 6.48 -10.44
CA PHE A 59 18.44 7.49 -11.04
C PHE A 59 19.17 8.53 -11.90
N TYR A 60 20.51 8.58 -11.86
CA TYR A 60 21.33 9.54 -12.61
C TYR A 60 20.95 11.02 -12.32
N GLU A 61 20.51 11.30 -11.09
CA GLU A 61 20.10 12.62 -10.59
C GLU A 61 21.29 13.55 -10.33
N ILE A 62 22.46 12.97 -10.03
CA ILE A 62 23.70 13.72 -9.79
C ILE A 62 24.83 13.21 -10.66
N ASP A 63 25.74 14.11 -11.04
CA ASP A 63 26.94 13.79 -11.79
C ASP A 63 28.11 13.39 -10.86
N ARG A 64 29.28 13.13 -11.47
CA ARG A 64 30.49 12.74 -10.74
C ARG A 64 30.97 13.77 -9.71
N ARG A 65 30.57 15.04 -9.89
CA ARG A 65 30.93 16.19 -9.05
C ARG A 65 29.86 16.49 -8.00
N GLY A 66 28.76 15.72 -7.99
CA GLY A 66 27.61 15.95 -7.11
C GLY A 66 26.68 17.07 -7.60
N MET A 67 26.86 17.53 -8.84
CA MET A 67 25.99 18.53 -9.45
C MET A 67 24.72 17.86 -9.95
N ARG A 68 23.59 18.55 -9.80
CA ARG A 68 22.30 18.05 -10.29
C ARG A 68 22.33 17.89 -11.79
N ASN A 69 21.95 16.72 -12.26
CA ASN A 69 21.70 16.48 -13.67
C ASN A 69 20.33 17.03 -14.03
N HIS A 70 20.28 17.94 -15.00
CA HIS A 70 19.02 18.54 -15.46
C HIS A 70 18.36 17.74 -16.59
N GLU A 71 19.07 16.76 -17.16
CA GLU A 71 18.53 15.90 -18.20
C GLU A 71 17.60 14.85 -17.59
N LYS A 72 16.33 14.87 -18.00
CA LYS A 72 15.37 13.86 -17.57
C LYS A 72 15.70 12.51 -18.23
N PRO A 73 15.61 11.40 -17.49
CA PRO A 73 15.84 10.08 -18.07
C PRO A 73 14.82 9.80 -19.17
N THR A 74 15.30 9.27 -20.30
CA THR A 74 14.45 8.90 -21.44
C THR A 74 13.44 7.83 -21.05
N HIS A 75 12.30 7.77 -21.74
CA HIS A 75 11.27 6.74 -21.47
C HIS A 75 11.80 5.31 -21.57
N ILE A 76 12.72 5.06 -22.52
CA ILE A 76 13.39 3.76 -22.67
C ILE A 76 14.24 3.45 -21.44
N HIS A 77 14.97 4.44 -20.92
CA HIS A 77 15.76 4.26 -19.70
C HIS A 77 14.87 3.95 -18.49
N GLN A 78 13.76 4.68 -18.31
CA GLN A 78 12.79 4.41 -17.26
C GLN A 78 12.22 2.99 -17.36
N LEU A 79 11.83 2.55 -18.56
CA LEU A 79 11.32 1.19 -18.76
C LEU A 79 12.35 0.12 -18.41
N ARG A 80 13.61 0.31 -18.82
CA ARG A 80 14.71 -0.59 -18.46
C ARG A 80 14.95 -0.62 -16.95
N LEU A 81 14.85 0.53 -16.29
CA LEU A 81 15.00 0.63 -14.84
C LEU A 81 13.89 -0.14 -14.10
N LEU A 82 12.65 -0.07 -14.57
CA LEU A 82 11.54 -0.87 -14.03
C LEU A 82 11.83 -2.37 -14.12
N THR A 83 12.33 -2.85 -15.27
CA THR A 83 12.73 -4.25 -15.43
C THR A 83 13.86 -4.63 -14.46
N ILE A 84 14.87 -3.76 -14.30
CA ILE A 84 15.98 -3.99 -13.36
C ILE A 84 15.46 -4.10 -11.92
N PHE A 85 14.51 -3.25 -11.51
CA PHE A 85 13.92 -3.33 -10.18
C PHE A 85 13.12 -4.62 -9.98
N CYS A 86 12.28 -5.01 -10.95
CA CYS A 86 11.59 -6.29 -10.89
C CYS A 86 12.57 -7.45 -10.74
N ASP A 87 13.60 -7.52 -11.59
CA ASP A 87 14.63 -8.55 -11.51
C ASP A 87 15.33 -8.55 -10.14
N PHE A 88 15.77 -7.38 -9.67
CA PHE A 88 16.50 -7.23 -8.42
C PHE A 88 15.69 -7.70 -7.22
N PHE A 89 14.44 -7.25 -7.08
CA PHE A 89 13.59 -7.63 -5.95
C PHE A 89 13.14 -9.10 -6.02
N SER A 90 12.98 -9.67 -7.22
CA SER A 90 12.57 -11.07 -7.40
C SER A 90 13.65 -12.10 -7.05
N VAL A 91 14.94 -11.73 -6.98
CA VAL A 91 16.01 -12.66 -6.56
C VAL A 91 15.78 -13.08 -5.09
N PRO A 92 15.69 -14.36 -4.73
CA PRO A 92 15.58 -14.74 -3.31
C PRO A 92 16.83 -14.33 -2.53
N THR A 93 16.66 -13.73 -1.35
CA THR A 93 17.78 -13.39 -0.46
C THR A 93 17.51 -13.84 0.97
N ILE A 94 18.58 -14.04 1.73
CA ILE A 94 18.50 -14.51 3.12
C ILE A 94 17.96 -13.39 4.03
N ASP A 95 18.20 -12.13 3.67
CA ASP A 95 17.85 -10.95 4.47
C ASP A 95 16.82 -10.08 3.73
N GLU A 96 15.53 -10.39 3.89
CA GLU A 96 14.42 -9.61 3.31
C GLU A 96 14.44 -8.14 3.80
N ALA A 97 14.86 -7.90 5.04
CA ALA A 97 14.95 -6.57 5.61
C ALA A 97 15.92 -5.67 4.85
N SER A 98 17.04 -6.21 4.36
CA SER A 98 17.99 -5.44 3.53
C SER A 98 17.34 -4.95 2.23
N LYS A 99 16.55 -5.79 1.56
CA LYS A 99 15.84 -5.41 0.33
C LYS A 99 14.77 -4.36 0.58
N ASN A 100 14.00 -4.51 1.65
CA ASN A 100 13.03 -3.49 2.02
C ASN A 100 13.72 -2.17 2.42
N ALA A 101 14.92 -2.23 3.02
CA ALA A 101 15.73 -1.04 3.24
C ALA A 101 16.11 -0.36 1.91
N VAL A 102 16.59 -1.13 0.92
CA VAL A 102 16.87 -0.61 -0.43
C VAL A 102 15.61 0.00 -1.03
N PHE A 103 14.46 -0.67 -0.95
CA PHE A 103 13.19 -0.19 -1.48
C PHE A 103 12.79 1.16 -0.87
N MET A 104 12.89 1.30 0.46
CA MET A 104 12.61 2.54 1.18
C MET A 104 13.56 3.68 0.80
N LEU A 105 14.84 3.39 0.55
CA LEU A 105 15.82 4.37 0.09
C LEU A 105 15.59 4.79 -1.38
N LEU A 106 15.13 3.87 -2.22
CA LEU A 106 14.78 4.16 -3.61
C LEU A 106 13.57 5.10 -3.67
N PHE A 107 12.53 4.86 -2.88
CA PHE A 107 11.23 5.51 -3.03
C PHE A 107 10.80 6.33 -1.82
N THR A 108 11.62 7.32 -1.44
CA THR A 108 11.30 8.23 -0.33
C THR A 108 10.06 9.08 -0.61
N SER A 109 9.34 9.46 0.45
CA SER A 109 8.15 10.33 0.34
C SER A 109 8.46 11.76 -0.12
N THR A 110 9.73 12.16 -0.08
CA THR A 110 10.20 13.50 -0.43
C THR A 110 10.50 13.68 -1.92
N ASN A 111 10.72 12.60 -2.68
CA ASN A 111 11.10 12.67 -4.09
C ASN A 111 9.94 12.28 -5.02
N GLN A 112 9.26 13.29 -5.55
CA GLN A 112 8.09 13.12 -6.42
C GLN A 112 8.39 12.40 -7.74
N GLU A 113 9.58 12.57 -8.32
CA GLU A 113 9.92 11.92 -9.59
C GLU A 113 10.13 10.42 -9.38
N ARG A 114 10.77 10.03 -8.27
CA ARG A 114 10.89 8.62 -7.89
C ARG A 114 9.53 8.02 -7.52
N ALA A 115 8.64 8.78 -6.88
CA ALA A 115 7.26 8.35 -6.62
C ALA A 115 6.48 8.06 -7.90
N LYS A 116 6.61 8.88 -8.96
CA LYS A 116 6.02 8.58 -10.28
C LYS A 116 6.55 7.29 -10.89
N LEU A 117 7.84 7.00 -10.72
CA LEU A 117 8.40 5.73 -11.17
C LEU A 117 7.88 4.54 -10.33
N LEU A 118 7.70 4.73 -9.02
CA LEU A 118 7.08 3.73 -8.16
C LEU A 118 5.67 3.36 -8.62
N VAL A 119 4.83 4.34 -8.99
CA VAL A 119 3.48 4.07 -9.53
C VAL A 119 3.55 3.14 -10.75
N LYS A 120 4.48 3.40 -11.68
CA LYS A 120 4.70 2.55 -12.85
C LYS A 120 5.21 1.16 -12.47
N LEU A 121 6.11 1.08 -11.49
CA LEU A 121 6.65 -0.18 -10.98
C LEU A 121 5.56 -1.04 -10.34
N VAL A 122 4.71 -0.44 -9.49
CA VAL A 122 3.59 -1.12 -8.84
C VAL A 122 2.56 -1.56 -9.87
N SER A 123 2.21 -0.70 -10.83
CA SER A 123 1.27 -1.04 -11.91
C SER A 123 1.78 -2.23 -12.75
N LEU A 124 3.08 -2.22 -13.11
CA LEU A 124 3.73 -3.34 -13.79
C LEU A 124 3.72 -4.59 -12.93
N ALA A 125 4.05 -4.48 -11.64
CA ALA A 125 4.09 -5.59 -10.70
C ALA A 125 2.71 -6.21 -10.48
N MET A 126 1.65 -5.40 -10.43
CA MET A 126 0.25 -5.86 -10.40
C MET A 126 -0.10 -6.60 -11.69
N HIS A 127 0.28 -6.05 -12.85
CA HIS A 127 -0.01 -6.67 -14.14
C HIS A 127 0.69 -8.02 -14.34
N VAL A 128 1.96 -8.13 -13.96
CA VAL A 128 2.77 -9.36 -14.15
C VAL A 128 2.74 -10.32 -12.94
N GLY A 129 2.09 -9.93 -11.84
CA GLY A 129 2.03 -10.72 -10.61
C GLY A 129 3.36 -10.82 -9.85
N ASN A 130 4.20 -9.77 -9.86
CA ASN A 130 5.46 -9.76 -9.12
C ASN A 130 5.22 -9.55 -7.62
N SER A 131 5.02 -10.64 -6.88
CA SER A 131 4.70 -10.63 -5.45
C SER A 131 5.74 -9.92 -4.58
N GLN A 132 7.02 -9.98 -4.93
CA GLN A 132 8.12 -9.41 -4.13
C GLN A 132 8.11 -7.89 -4.15
N VAL A 133 7.93 -7.29 -5.34
CA VAL A 133 7.80 -5.83 -5.48
C VAL A 133 6.53 -5.33 -4.79
N LEU A 134 5.42 -6.06 -4.95
CA LEU A 134 4.16 -5.71 -4.30
C LEU A 134 4.29 -5.79 -2.77
N ARG A 135 4.89 -6.86 -2.25
CA ARG A 135 5.15 -7.04 -0.80
C ARG A 135 6.00 -5.92 -0.26
N ALA A 136 7.12 -5.56 -0.91
CA ALA A 136 7.97 -4.44 -0.49
C ALA A 136 7.21 -3.10 -0.49
N THR A 137 6.33 -2.89 -1.48
CA THR A 137 5.42 -1.74 -1.50
C THR A 137 4.46 -1.77 -0.31
N GLY A 138 3.87 -2.93 -0.01
CA GLY A 138 2.98 -3.13 1.14
C GLY A 138 3.67 -2.85 2.48
N VAL A 139 4.90 -3.33 2.67
CA VAL A 139 5.73 -3.05 3.85
C VAL A 139 5.95 -1.55 4.00
N GLN A 140 6.36 -0.88 2.92
CA GLN A 140 6.61 0.56 2.95
C GLN A 140 5.32 1.36 3.23
N MET A 141 4.19 0.99 2.61
CA MET A 141 2.91 1.66 2.87
C MET A 141 2.50 1.54 4.34
N GLN A 142 2.67 0.37 4.95
CA GLN A 142 2.38 0.20 6.39
C GLN A 142 3.34 1.01 7.24
N GLN A 143 4.64 0.94 6.95
CA GLN A 143 5.68 1.61 7.74
C GLN A 143 5.60 3.14 7.66
N LEU A 144 5.09 3.69 6.56
CA LEU A 144 4.83 5.13 6.39
C LEU A 144 3.38 5.53 6.72
N SER A 145 2.57 4.60 7.25
CA SER A 145 1.11 4.68 7.36
C SER A 145 0.37 4.66 6.03
N CYS A 146 -0.63 3.78 5.93
CA CYS A 146 -1.50 3.64 4.75
C CYS A 146 -2.40 4.87 4.52
N THR A 147 -2.62 5.68 5.55
CA THR A 147 -3.41 6.93 5.47
C THR A 147 -2.56 8.18 5.26
N SER A 148 -1.24 8.04 5.13
CA SER A 148 -0.36 9.18 4.82
C SER A 148 -0.56 9.69 3.40
N GLN A 149 -0.30 10.97 3.16
CA GLN A 149 -0.40 11.58 1.83
C GLN A 149 0.41 10.81 0.77
N TYR A 150 1.56 10.24 1.14
CA TYR A 150 2.37 9.39 0.27
C TYR A 150 1.61 8.15 -0.21
N SER A 151 1.03 7.39 0.72
CA SER A 151 0.26 6.17 0.42
C SER A 151 -1.02 6.49 -0.36
N LEU A 152 -1.70 7.59 -0.02
CA LEU A 152 -2.90 8.03 -0.72
C LEU A 152 -2.59 8.43 -2.18
N GLN A 153 -1.52 9.19 -2.41
CA GLN A 153 -1.11 9.59 -3.76
C GLN A 153 -0.67 8.40 -4.61
N LEU A 154 0.07 7.44 -4.03
CA LEU A 154 0.44 6.20 -4.70
C LEU A 154 -0.81 5.42 -5.11
N ALA A 155 -1.75 5.23 -4.17
CA ALA A 155 -2.98 4.50 -4.43
C ALA A 155 -3.83 5.18 -5.50
N GLN A 156 -3.98 6.50 -5.42
CA GLN A 156 -4.70 7.31 -6.39
C GLN A 156 -4.13 7.13 -7.80
N ALA A 157 -2.82 7.28 -7.94
CA ALA A 157 -2.15 7.22 -9.23
C ALA A 157 -2.21 5.80 -9.84
N VAL A 158 -2.10 4.74 -9.04
CA VAL A 158 -2.31 3.37 -9.51
C VAL A 158 -3.75 3.14 -9.97
N VAL A 159 -4.74 3.70 -9.26
CA VAL A 159 -6.14 3.59 -9.69
C VAL A 159 -6.35 4.33 -11.01
N SER A 160 -5.91 5.59 -11.12
CA SER A 160 -6.13 6.44 -12.30
C SER A 160 -5.36 5.97 -13.53
N ASP A 161 -4.09 5.61 -13.35
CA ASP A 161 -3.15 5.38 -14.46
C ASP A 161 -3.11 3.91 -14.88
N PHE A 162 -3.68 3.00 -14.08
CA PHE A 162 -3.67 1.57 -14.36
C PHE A 162 -5.06 0.92 -14.23
N ILE A 163 -5.68 0.92 -13.04
CA ILE A 163 -6.90 0.10 -12.82
C ILE A 163 -8.07 0.55 -13.70
N ILE A 164 -8.34 1.86 -13.79
CA ILE A 164 -9.44 2.40 -14.61
C ILE A 164 -9.20 2.17 -16.11
N LEU A 165 -7.93 2.19 -16.54
CA LEU A 165 -7.54 2.05 -17.94
C LEU A 165 -7.40 0.58 -18.37
N LEU A 166 -7.40 -0.37 -17.43
CA LEU A 166 -7.20 -1.78 -17.69
C LEU A 166 -8.52 -2.43 -18.13
N PRO A 167 -8.64 -2.95 -19.37
CA PRO A 167 -9.82 -3.70 -19.78
C PRO A 167 -9.92 -5.00 -18.98
N ASP A 168 -11.13 -5.31 -18.52
CA ASP A 168 -11.46 -6.44 -17.65
C ASP A 168 -10.61 -6.47 -16.37
N ALA A 169 -10.40 -5.30 -15.74
CA ALA A 169 -9.57 -5.16 -14.55
C ALA A 169 -9.93 -6.15 -13.44
N ALA A 170 -11.22 -6.36 -13.18
CA ALA A 170 -11.71 -7.30 -12.17
C ALA A 170 -11.19 -8.74 -12.43
N SER A 171 -11.27 -9.22 -13.66
CA SER A 171 -10.78 -10.56 -14.04
C SER A 171 -9.26 -10.66 -13.95
N LYS A 172 -8.53 -9.65 -14.42
CA LYS A 172 -7.06 -9.66 -14.45
C LYS A 172 -6.43 -9.50 -13.07
N LEU A 173 -7.09 -8.78 -12.17
CA LEU A 173 -6.60 -8.50 -10.83
C LEU A 173 -7.21 -9.40 -9.76
N LYS A 174 -8.09 -10.36 -10.11
CA LYS A 174 -8.80 -11.21 -9.14
C LYS A 174 -7.87 -11.91 -8.15
N ASP A 175 -6.69 -12.34 -8.59
CA ASP A 175 -5.74 -13.11 -7.78
C ASP A 175 -4.80 -12.23 -6.93
N MET A 176 -4.92 -10.90 -6.98
CA MET A 176 -4.06 -9.97 -6.24
C MET A 176 -3.99 -10.24 -4.73
N PRO A 177 -5.11 -10.49 -4.01
CA PRO A 177 -5.08 -10.85 -2.59
C PRO A 177 -4.24 -12.11 -2.30
N LYS A 178 -4.15 -13.04 -3.25
CA LYS A 178 -3.33 -14.26 -3.13
C LYS A 178 -1.86 -13.98 -3.45
N ILE A 179 -1.59 -13.16 -4.47
CA ILE A 179 -0.23 -12.84 -4.92
C ILE A 179 0.52 -12.00 -3.88
N SER A 180 -0.15 -10.99 -3.31
CA SER A 180 0.43 -10.14 -2.26
C SER A 180 -0.64 -9.67 -1.28
N PRO A 181 -0.93 -10.48 -0.23
CA PRO A 181 -1.98 -10.18 0.74
C PRO A 181 -1.75 -8.84 1.48
N LEU A 182 -0.52 -8.61 1.96
CA LEU A 182 -0.16 -7.38 2.69
C LEU A 182 -0.36 -6.12 1.85
N PHE A 183 0.17 -6.13 0.61
CA PHE A 183 -0.01 -5.03 -0.32
C PHE A 183 -1.48 -4.76 -0.56
N THR A 184 -2.26 -5.81 -0.83
CA THR A 184 -3.69 -5.68 -1.14
C THR A 184 -4.46 -5.06 0.02
N ALA A 185 -4.22 -5.53 1.26
CA ALA A 185 -4.86 -4.96 2.45
C ALA A 185 -4.49 -3.47 2.64
N ASN A 186 -3.21 -3.13 2.54
CA ASN A 186 -2.72 -1.76 2.74
C ASN A 186 -3.18 -0.81 1.62
N PHE A 187 -3.25 -1.32 0.38
CA PHE A 187 -3.79 -0.62 -0.77
C PHE A 187 -5.29 -0.34 -0.62
N LEU A 188 -6.07 -1.31 -0.15
CA LEU A 188 -7.49 -1.12 0.18
C LEU A 188 -7.68 -0.05 1.26
N THR A 189 -6.86 -0.07 2.33
CA THR A 189 -6.92 0.96 3.37
C THR A 189 -6.67 2.35 2.80
N ALA A 190 -5.66 2.51 1.94
CA ALA A 190 -5.37 3.79 1.30
C ALA A 190 -6.49 4.26 0.35
N ILE A 191 -7.03 3.36 -0.47
CA ILE A 191 -8.13 3.66 -1.40
C ILE A 191 -9.38 4.11 -0.65
N THR A 192 -9.75 3.37 0.40
CA THR A 192 -11.01 3.63 1.12
C THR A 192 -10.99 4.95 1.86
N GLU A 193 -9.81 5.37 2.31
CA GLU A 193 -9.61 6.69 2.91
C GLU A 193 -9.70 7.83 1.90
N MET A 194 -9.23 7.62 0.66
CA MET A 194 -9.23 8.64 -0.39
C MET A 194 -10.65 9.04 -0.87
N TYR A 195 -11.53 8.07 -1.11
CA TYR A 195 -12.84 8.34 -1.73
C TYR A 195 -13.90 8.89 -0.77
N PHE A 196 -13.82 8.56 0.52
CA PHE A 196 -14.75 9.05 1.53
C PHE A 196 -14.00 9.70 2.69
N ASN A 197 -13.18 10.71 2.39
CA ASN A 197 -12.44 11.42 3.44
C ASN A 197 -13.43 12.06 4.43
N THR A 198 -13.27 11.72 5.71
CA THR A 198 -14.12 12.14 6.83
C THR A 198 -14.10 13.67 7.04
N GLU A 199 -13.06 14.35 6.57
CA GLU A 199 -12.89 15.79 6.71
C GLU A 199 -13.60 16.61 5.62
N SER A 200 -14.12 15.97 4.57
CA SER A 200 -14.79 16.63 3.45
C SER A 200 -16.29 16.31 3.43
N THR A 201 -17.12 17.34 3.26
CA THR A 201 -18.56 17.19 3.03
C THR A 201 -18.90 16.66 1.63
N ASP A 202 -17.91 16.66 0.72
CA ASP A 202 -18.03 16.15 -0.65
C ASP A 202 -17.59 14.69 -0.69
N LEU A 203 -18.56 13.80 -0.47
CA LEU A 203 -18.39 12.35 -0.64
C LEU A 203 -18.15 12.06 -2.13
N LYS A 204 -16.99 11.50 -2.48
CA LYS A 204 -16.65 11.15 -3.86
C LYS A 204 -16.70 9.63 -4.02
N PRO A 205 -17.74 9.06 -4.64
CA PRO A 205 -17.81 7.61 -4.78
C PRO A 205 -16.65 7.06 -5.63
N PRO A 206 -16.15 5.85 -5.32
CA PRO A 206 -15.18 5.16 -6.15
C PRO A 206 -15.79 4.82 -7.52
N PRO A 207 -14.99 4.77 -8.60
CA PRO A 207 -15.43 4.30 -9.91
C PRO A 207 -15.97 2.86 -9.85
N LYS A 208 -17.00 2.55 -10.64
CA LYS A 208 -17.61 1.21 -10.71
C LYS A 208 -16.59 0.08 -10.92
N ILE A 209 -15.64 0.25 -11.84
CA ILE A 209 -14.59 -0.74 -12.13
C ILE A 209 -13.76 -1.06 -10.88
N LEU A 210 -13.44 -0.04 -10.07
CA LEU A 210 -12.69 -0.24 -8.83
C LEU A 210 -13.54 -0.98 -7.80
N LEU A 211 -14.82 -0.62 -7.66
CA LEU A 211 -15.74 -1.29 -6.76
C LEU A 211 -15.93 -2.78 -7.13
N GLU A 212 -16.01 -3.11 -8.43
CA GLU A 212 -16.09 -4.49 -8.92
C GLU A 212 -14.85 -5.30 -8.53
N VAL A 213 -13.65 -4.76 -8.78
CA VAL A 213 -12.36 -5.39 -8.39
C VAL A 213 -12.33 -5.68 -6.89
N ILE A 214 -12.65 -4.68 -6.07
CA ILE A 214 -12.60 -4.80 -4.61
C ILE A 214 -13.66 -5.78 -4.10
N THR A 215 -14.87 -5.74 -4.66
CA THR A 215 -15.95 -6.68 -4.30
C THR A 215 -15.51 -8.12 -4.57
N GLN A 216 -14.90 -8.39 -5.73
CA GLN A 216 -14.37 -9.71 -6.05
C GLN A 216 -13.25 -10.14 -5.10
N TRP A 217 -12.37 -9.22 -4.67
CA TRP A 217 -11.33 -9.55 -3.70
C TRP A 217 -11.91 -9.97 -2.36
N VAL A 218 -12.86 -9.19 -1.81
CA VAL A 218 -13.46 -9.48 -0.49
C VAL A 218 -14.37 -10.71 -0.55
N GLU A 219 -15.04 -10.95 -1.68
CA GLU A 219 -15.89 -12.12 -1.89
C GLU A 219 -15.08 -13.42 -1.94
N ASN A 220 -13.96 -13.43 -2.67
CA ASN A 220 -13.18 -14.64 -2.92
C ASN A 220 -12.12 -14.92 -1.84
N TYR A 221 -11.67 -13.91 -1.09
CA TYR A 221 -10.57 -14.04 -0.12
C TYR A 221 -10.96 -13.50 1.25
N ASN A 222 -11.36 -14.41 2.16
CA ASN A 222 -11.83 -14.05 3.51
C ASN A 222 -10.79 -13.32 4.37
N ASN A 223 -9.49 -13.45 4.06
CA ASN A 223 -8.40 -12.85 4.84
C ASN A 223 -7.89 -11.52 4.27
N VAL A 224 -8.44 -11.02 3.15
CA VAL A 224 -7.91 -9.81 2.51
C VAL A 224 -7.97 -8.58 3.43
N CYS A 225 -9.01 -8.49 4.27
CA CYS A 225 -9.18 -7.38 5.21
C CYS A 225 -8.35 -7.55 6.50
N THR A 226 -7.78 -8.71 6.75
CA THR A 226 -6.98 -9.00 7.96
C THR A 226 -5.50 -9.27 7.66
N ALA A 227 -5.14 -9.43 6.39
CA ALA A 227 -3.79 -9.80 5.98
C ALA A 227 -2.69 -8.89 6.56
N ALA A 228 -2.95 -7.59 6.70
CA ALA A 228 -2.01 -6.65 7.31
C ALA A 228 -1.77 -6.89 8.82
N LEU A 229 -2.75 -7.45 9.53
CA LEU A 229 -2.62 -7.82 10.95
C LEU A 229 -1.90 -9.15 11.14
N SER A 230 -2.13 -10.10 10.23
CA SER A 230 -1.57 -11.45 10.32
C SER A 230 -0.08 -11.50 9.98
N GLU A 231 0.45 -10.48 9.30
CA GLU A 231 1.85 -10.44 8.91
C GLU A 231 2.72 -9.79 9.99
N ASN A 232 3.69 -10.54 10.52
CA ASN A 232 4.72 -9.97 11.37
C ASN A 232 5.68 -9.11 10.52
N LEU A 233 5.57 -7.79 10.64
CA LEU A 233 6.37 -6.86 9.86
C LEU A 233 7.84 -6.77 10.34
N GLN A 234 8.13 -7.16 11.59
CA GLN A 234 9.45 -6.98 12.19
C GLN A 234 10.62 -7.61 11.38
N PRO A 235 10.52 -8.85 10.86
CA PRO A 235 11.59 -9.47 10.06
C PRO A 235 11.77 -8.81 8.70
N ALA A 236 10.75 -8.10 8.21
CA ALA A 236 10.78 -7.41 6.93
C ALA A 236 11.36 -5.99 7.05
N LEU A 237 11.61 -5.49 8.27
CA LEU A 237 12.11 -4.15 8.51
C LEU A 237 13.60 -4.14 8.90
N PRO A 238 14.32 -3.06 8.58
CA PRO A 238 15.71 -2.88 9.02
C PRO A 238 15.86 -3.02 10.54
N THR A 239 17.00 -3.53 10.99
CA THR A 239 17.28 -3.68 12.43
C THR A 239 17.15 -2.32 13.15
N GLY A 240 16.36 -2.30 14.23
CA GLY A 240 16.09 -1.09 15.02
C GLY A 240 14.86 -0.30 14.60
N ALA A 241 14.22 -0.65 13.47
CA ALA A 241 12.93 -0.09 13.11
C ALA A 241 11.82 -0.67 13.98
N ILE A 242 10.93 0.21 14.45
CA ILE A 242 9.71 -0.15 15.16
C ILE A 242 8.59 -0.30 14.13
N PRO A 243 7.91 -1.46 14.06
CA PRO A 243 6.86 -1.69 13.09
C PRO A 243 5.68 -0.79 13.40
N MET A 244 5.19 -0.10 12.37
CA MET A 244 3.97 0.67 12.50
C MET A 244 2.76 -0.25 12.67
N PRO A 245 1.79 0.11 13.55
CA PRO A 245 0.55 -0.64 13.70
C PRO A 245 -0.18 -0.77 12.36
N ALA A 246 -0.62 -1.97 12.04
CA ALA A 246 -1.45 -2.21 10.86
C ALA A 246 -2.84 -1.56 11.01
N ILE A 247 -3.35 -1.01 9.92
CA ILE A 247 -4.70 -0.43 9.82
C ILE A 247 -5.48 -1.28 8.82
N THR A 248 -6.61 -1.83 9.27
CA THR A 248 -7.45 -2.67 8.41
C THR A 248 -8.32 -1.83 7.47
N PRO A 249 -8.66 -2.35 6.27
CA PRO A 249 -9.58 -1.68 5.37
C PRO A 249 -11.05 -1.74 5.82
N TYR A 250 -11.39 -2.46 6.90
CA TYR A 250 -12.77 -2.63 7.37
C TYR A 250 -13.49 -1.29 7.58
N ALA A 251 -12.89 -0.37 8.33
CA ALA A 251 -13.52 0.91 8.64
C ALA A 251 -13.90 1.70 7.37
N GLY A 252 -12.99 1.71 6.38
CA GLY A 252 -13.22 2.39 5.11
C GLY A 252 -14.25 1.69 4.22
N LEU A 253 -14.20 0.36 4.10
CA LEU A 253 -15.16 -0.40 3.30
C LEU A 253 -16.57 -0.38 3.91
N ILE A 254 -16.66 -0.42 5.25
CA ILE A 254 -17.92 -0.22 6.00
C ILE A 254 -18.50 1.16 5.69
N LYS A 255 -17.67 2.21 5.76
CA LYS A 255 -18.07 3.58 5.41
C LYS A 255 -18.65 3.66 3.99
N TRP A 256 -18.02 3.02 3.01
CA TRP A 256 -18.53 2.96 1.64
C TRP A 256 -19.92 2.31 1.56
N CYS A 257 -20.07 1.13 2.18
CA CYS A 257 -21.31 0.36 2.16
C CYS A 257 -22.46 1.07 2.87
N VAL A 258 -22.20 1.65 4.04
CA VAL A 258 -23.20 2.36 4.86
C VAL A 258 -23.65 3.65 4.18
N LEU A 259 -22.73 4.42 3.60
CA LEU A 259 -23.06 5.68 2.96
C LEU A 259 -23.63 5.50 1.54
N SER A 260 -23.47 4.33 0.90
CA SER A 260 -23.97 4.04 -0.46
C SER A 260 -25.39 4.52 -0.76
N PRO A 261 -26.41 4.30 0.09
CA PRO A 261 -27.78 4.73 -0.19
C PRO A 261 -27.95 6.25 -0.30
N LEU A 262 -27.00 7.04 0.22
CA LEU A 262 -27.09 8.50 0.27
C LEU A 262 -26.64 9.17 -1.04
N TYR A 263 -25.88 8.47 -1.88
CA TYR A 263 -25.30 9.05 -3.10
C TYR A 263 -25.50 8.18 -4.34
N GLU A 264 -25.65 6.86 -4.19
CA GLU A 264 -25.74 5.96 -5.33
C GLU A 264 -27.19 5.72 -5.76
N THR A 265 -27.46 6.01 -7.03
CA THR A 265 -28.79 5.84 -7.63
C THR A 265 -28.80 4.74 -8.68
N ASP A 266 -27.63 4.35 -9.20
CA ASP A 266 -27.51 3.27 -10.17
C ASP A 266 -27.83 1.91 -9.47
N PRO A 267 -28.86 1.18 -9.93
CA PRO A 267 -29.19 -0.13 -9.38
C PRO A 267 -28.05 -1.16 -9.48
N GLU A 268 -27.22 -1.09 -10.53
CA GLU A 268 -26.11 -2.02 -10.70
C GLU A 268 -25.00 -1.78 -9.68
N VAL A 269 -24.64 -0.51 -9.46
CA VAL A 269 -23.62 -0.14 -8.47
C VAL A 269 -24.13 -0.38 -7.04
N ASN A 270 -25.41 -0.11 -6.78
CA ASN A 270 -26.05 -0.43 -5.51
C ASN A 270 -26.02 -1.93 -5.17
N ARG A 271 -26.15 -2.79 -6.18
CA ARG A 271 -25.99 -4.24 -6.02
C ARG A 271 -24.55 -4.59 -5.64
N LEU A 272 -23.54 -3.97 -6.26
CA LEU A 272 -22.14 -4.18 -5.87
C LEU A 272 -21.88 -3.79 -4.41
N TYR A 273 -22.35 -2.62 -3.96
CA TYR A 273 -22.23 -2.24 -2.55
C TYR A 273 -22.96 -3.19 -1.60
N SER A 274 -24.10 -3.74 -2.02
CA SER A 274 -24.85 -4.70 -1.21
C SER A 274 -24.15 -6.06 -1.12
N THR A 275 -23.55 -6.52 -2.22
CA THR A 275 -22.67 -7.70 -2.24
C THR A 275 -21.46 -7.47 -1.33
N LEU A 276 -20.76 -6.35 -1.49
CA LEU A 276 -19.62 -5.99 -0.66
C LEU A 276 -19.98 -5.95 0.83
N HIS A 277 -21.11 -5.33 1.18
CA HIS A 277 -21.65 -5.31 2.54
C HIS A 277 -21.84 -6.73 3.10
N LEU A 278 -22.49 -7.61 2.35
CA LEU A 278 -22.70 -9.00 2.76
C LEU A 278 -21.36 -9.75 2.92
N CYS A 279 -20.41 -9.56 2.01
CA CYS A 279 -19.08 -10.15 2.09
C CYS A 279 -18.33 -9.69 3.35
N LEU A 280 -18.42 -8.40 3.71
CA LEU A 280 -17.83 -7.87 4.94
C LEU A 280 -18.46 -8.48 6.19
N LEU A 281 -19.78 -8.59 6.26
CA LEU A 281 -20.47 -9.23 7.38
C LEU A 281 -20.03 -10.70 7.52
N ASN A 282 -20.00 -11.44 6.41
CA ASN A 282 -19.54 -12.83 6.40
C ASN A 282 -18.08 -12.96 6.82
N SER A 283 -17.21 -12.05 6.39
CA SER A 283 -15.80 -11.99 6.78
C SER A 283 -15.63 -11.74 8.27
N LEU A 284 -16.40 -10.79 8.85
CA LEU A 284 -16.39 -10.51 10.28
C LEU A 284 -16.91 -11.68 11.13
N PHE A 285 -17.94 -12.37 10.63
CA PHE A 285 -18.59 -13.49 11.33
C PHE A 285 -17.74 -14.77 11.34
N LYS A 286 -17.03 -15.07 10.23
CA LYS A 286 -16.29 -16.33 10.06
C LYS A 286 -14.97 -16.40 10.83
N HIS A 287 -14.43 -15.28 11.29
CA HIS A 287 -13.14 -15.28 11.96
C HIS A 287 -13.31 -15.53 13.46
N ASP A 288 -12.67 -16.58 13.97
CA ASP A 288 -12.44 -16.74 15.41
C ASP A 288 -11.35 -15.76 15.85
N TRP A 289 -11.78 -14.57 16.26
CA TRP A 289 -10.87 -13.52 16.69
C TRP A 289 -10.19 -13.91 18.02
N ASN A 290 -8.90 -14.22 17.98
CA ASN A 290 -8.10 -14.35 19.20
C ASN A 290 -8.05 -13.00 19.93
N GLN A 291 -7.83 -13.00 21.26
CA GLN A 291 -7.91 -11.81 22.12
C GLN A 291 -7.01 -10.63 21.69
N ASN A 292 -5.97 -10.87 20.87
CA ASN A 292 -5.06 -9.84 20.36
C ASN A 292 -5.39 -9.33 18.94
N GLU A 293 -6.26 -10.01 18.19
CA GLU A 293 -6.59 -9.71 16.79
C GLU A 293 -7.99 -9.10 16.61
N GLY A 294 -8.79 -9.03 17.69
CA GLY A 294 -10.16 -8.51 17.67
C GLY A 294 -10.29 -6.98 17.59
N ASN A 295 -9.22 -6.20 17.55
CA ASN A 295 -9.30 -4.74 17.48
C ASN A 295 -9.35 -4.24 16.02
N LEU A 296 -10.42 -4.59 15.30
CA LEU A 296 -10.51 -4.31 13.86
C LEU A 296 -11.16 -2.97 13.56
N ILE A 297 -12.26 -2.68 14.26
CA ILE A 297 -13.11 -1.51 13.99
C ILE A 297 -13.09 -0.61 15.22
N SER A 298 -12.61 0.61 15.04
CA SER A 298 -12.62 1.59 16.11
C SER A 298 -14.02 2.18 16.31
N VAL A 299 -14.42 2.38 17.56
CA VAL A 299 -15.65 3.12 17.89
C VAL A 299 -15.66 4.50 17.22
N GLN A 300 -14.50 5.16 17.15
CA GLN A 300 -14.37 6.49 16.53
C GLN A 300 -14.75 6.48 15.04
N ALA A 301 -14.37 5.42 14.29
CA ALA A 301 -14.74 5.28 12.90
C ALA A 301 -16.26 5.13 12.73
N LEU A 302 -16.91 4.37 13.62
CA LEU A 302 -18.36 4.21 13.61
C LEU A 302 -19.09 5.52 13.96
N THR A 303 -18.63 6.23 15.00
CA THR A 303 -19.18 7.55 15.37
C THR A 303 -19.04 8.56 14.23
N ALA A 304 -17.92 8.55 13.50
CA ALA A 304 -17.72 9.42 12.35
C ALA A 304 -18.73 9.14 11.22
N ILE A 305 -19.04 7.86 10.97
CA ILE A 305 -20.06 7.47 9.98
C ILE A 305 -21.45 7.98 10.42
N ILE A 306 -21.82 7.82 11.69
CA ILE A 306 -23.09 8.33 12.23
C ILE A 306 -23.21 9.83 12.03
N HIS A 307 -22.14 10.57 12.34
CA HIS A 307 -22.10 12.02 12.16
C HIS A 307 -22.29 12.42 10.69
N LEU A 308 -21.65 11.70 9.75
CA LEU A 308 -21.81 11.95 8.31
C LEU A 308 -23.25 11.68 7.82
N ILE A 309 -23.90 10.62 8.30
CA ILE A 309 -25.31 10.34 7.98
C ILE A 309 -26.20 11.49 8.45
N ASN A 310 -25.98 12.00 9.67
CA ASN A 310 -26.79 13.07 10.24
C ASN A 310 -26.55 14.43 9.57
N GLN A 311 -25.34 14.70 9.10
CA GLN A 311 -25.01 15.96 8.42
C GLN A 311 -25.54 16.04 6.99
N LYS A 312 -25.72 14.91 6.29
CA LYS A 312 -26.18 14.93 4.89
C LYS A 312 -27.68 15.18 4.80
N GLN A 313 -28.04 16.25 4.08
CA GLN A 313 -29.41 16.49 3.64
C GLN A 313 -29.78 15.49 2.54
N CYS A 314 -30.62 14.52 2.86
CA CYS A 314 -31.09 13.47 1.95
C CYS A 314 -32.46 12.95 2.43
N ASN A 315 -33.12 12.13 1.60
CA ASN A 315 -34.44 11.59 1.89
C ASN A 315 -34.39 10.70 3.14
N GLU A 316 -35.43 10.77 3.99
CA GLU A 316 -35.51 9.96 5.21
C GLU A 316 -35.41 8.46 4.93
N GLU A 317 -35.97 7.97 3.81
CA GLU A 317 -35.84 6.58 3.39
C GLU A 317 -34.38 6.17 3.09
N GLN A 318 -33.57 7.06 2.50
CA GLN A 318 -32.17 6.79 2.22
C GLN A 318 -31.35 6.74 3.51
N LYS A 319 -31.62 7.66 4.44
CA LYS A 319 -31.02 7.65 5.78
C LYS A 319 -31.36 6.38 6.54
N GLU A 320 -32.61 5.96 6.50
CA GLU A 320 -33.06 4.72 7.15
C GLU A 320 -32.30 3.51 6.60
N LYS A 321 -32.16 3.39 5.27
CA LYS A 321 -31.35 2.33 4.64
C LYS A 321 -29.90 2.34 5.11
N SER A 322 -29.27 3.51 5.20
CA SER A 322 -27.91 3.66 5.73
C SER A 322 -27.81 3.25 7.19
N ILE A 323 -28.75 3.66 8.03
CA ILE A 323 -28.80 3.32 9.46
C ILE A 323 -28.99 1.80 9.63
N VAL A 324 -29.85 1.17 8.84
CA VAL A 324 -30.04 -0.29 8.88
C VAL A 324 -28.75 -1.03 8.51
N LYS A 325 -28.04 -0.62 7.45
CA LYS A 325 -26.74 -1.22 7.09
C LYS A 325 -25.73 -1.06 8.23
N LEU A 326 -25.65 0.12 8.84
CA LEU A 326 -24.76 0.37 9.97
C LEU A 326 -25.11 -0.51 11.18
N ALA A 327 -26.40 -0.62 11.52
CA ALA A 327 -26.87 -1.45 12.62
C ALA A 327 -26.49 -2.92 12.42
N GLN A 328 -26.68 -3.47 11.21
CA GLN A 328 -26.27 -4.84 10.88
C GLN A 328 -24.78 -5.08 11.12
N ILE A 329 -23.93 -4.14 10.68
CA ILE A 329 -22.47 -4.22 10.89
C ILE A 329 -22.13 -4.17 12.38
N ILE A 330 -22.72 -3.24 13.13
CA ILE A 330 -22.49 -3.13 14.58
C ILE A 330 -22.91 -4.42 15.28
N SER A 331 -24.08 -4.98 14.96
CA SER A 331 -24.56 -6.23 15.56
C SER A 331 -23.61 -7.39 15.30
N VAL A 332 -23.16 -7.58 14.06
CA VAL A 332 -22.20 -8.65 13.72
C VAL A 332 -20.84 -8.41 14.36
N ALA A 333 -20.36 -7.17 14.34
CA ALA A 333 -19.06 -6.82 14.89
C ALA A 333 -19.02 -6.96 16.43
N LEU A 334 -20.12 -6.64 17.12
CA LEU A 334 -20.31 -6.89 18.56
C LEU A 334 -20.32 -8.38 18.88
N PHE A 335 -21.06 -9.17 18.11
CA PHE A 335 -21.09 -10.62 18.27
C PHE A 335 -19.69 -11.23 18.10
N ALA A 336 -18.97 -10.77 17.09
CA ALA A 336 -17.61 -11.20 16.78
C ALA A 336 -16.55 -10.60 17.74
N LYS A 337 -16.90 -9.71 18.67
CA LYS A 337 -15.97 -8.97 19.56
C LYS A 337 -14.85 -8.26 18.78
N SER A 338 -15.20 -7.68 17.64
CA SER A 338 -14.26 -7.06 16.69
C SER A 338 -14.17 -5.52 16.80
N ILE A 339 -14.91 -4.93 17.76
CA ILE A 339 -14.97 -3.47 18.01
C ILE A 339 -14.10 -3.12 19.21
N TYR A 340 -13.32 -2.04 19.09
CA TYR A 340 -12.47 -1.54 20.16
C TYR A 340 -12.64 -0.04 20.42
N GLY A 341 -12.45 0.36 21.69
CA GLY A 341 -12.62 1.74 22.17
C GLY A 341 -13.74 1.89 23.18
N ASN A 342 -14.12 3.14 23.48
CA ASN A 342 -15.16 3.42 24.47
C ASN A 342 -16.56 3.27 23.87
N MET A 343 -17.17 2.11 24.10
CA MET A 343 -18.49 1.74 23.60
C MET A 343 -19.63 2.67 24.05
N ARG A 344 -19.44 3.51 25.08
CA ARG A 344 -20.45 4.51 25.51
C ARG A 344 -20.65 5.66 24.51
N LYS A 345 -19.84 5.71 23.44
CA LYS A 345 -19.88 6.75 22.40
C LYS A 345 -20.60 6.32 21.10
N ILE A 346 -21.01 5.06 21.01
CA ILE A 346 -21.94 4.53 20.00
C ILE A 346 -23.32 4.59 20.66
#